data_AF-K1RVJ0-F1
#
_entry.id   AF-K1RVJ0-F1
#
_cell.length_a   1.000
_cell.length_b   1.000
_cell.length_c   1.000
_cell.angle_alpha   90.00
_cell.angle_beta   90.00
_cell.angle_gamma   90.00
#
_symmetry.space_group_name_H-M   'P 1'
#
loop_
_entity.id
_entity.type
_entity.pdbx_description
1 polymer ?
#
loop_
_entity_poly.entity_id
_entity_poly.type
_entity_poly.pdbx_seq_one_letter_code
_entity_poly.pdbx_strand_id
1 'polypeptide(L)'
;MKKDELLKMYSAIKDNSELFVLEAGRKRLINFARYIQPDLVLEPFHVVYYTLLDMFAHGLIRKMIVQAPPQHGKEISDNEEVITPNGFVKHGDLKVGDYVLGRDGLPKKVLWVSPKTKSEYMVSFSDGSKIECHGNHEWVVYNRTRHKWERVETKQIYQEGKLYKGDGKRGSRYKYQVDANVCVKFND
;
A
#
# COMPACT_ATOMS: atom_id res chain seq x y z
N MET A 1 2.76 42.76 22.85
CA MET A 1 2.68 41.92 24.06
C MET A 1 3.87 42.22 24.95
N LYS A 2 3.65 42.39 26.26
CA LYS A 2 4.73 42.65 27.22
C LYS A 2 5.45 41.33 27.55
N LYS A 3 6.73 41.40 27.94
CA LYS A 3 7.59 40.23 28.25
C LYS A 3 6.95 39.30 29.28
N ASP A 4 6.28 39.87 30.29
CA ASP A 4 5.67 39.11 31.37
C ASP A 4 4.41 38.33 30.93
N GLU A 5 3.66 38.86 29.96
CA GLU A 5 2.54 38.13 29.35
C GLU A 5 3.04 36.93 28.53
N LEU A 6 4.16 37.12 27.82
CA LEU A 6 4.83 36.08 27.05
C LEU A 6 5.31 34.93 27.95
N LEU A 7 5.91 35.26 29.11
CA LEU A 7 6.33 34.26 30.09
C LEU A 7 5.14 33.48 30.66
N LYS A 8 4.04 34.18 31.02
CA LYS A 8 2.83 33.52 31.52
C LYS A 8 2.20 32.59 30.49
N MET A 9 2.09 33.02 29.22
CA MET A 9 1.60 32.17 28.15
C MET A 9 2.48 30.94 27.93
N TYR A 10 3.81 31.13 27.96
CA TYR A 10 4.76 30.03 27.82
C TYR A 10 4.59 28.98 28.93
N SER A 11 4.51 29.41 30.20
CA SER A 11 4.27 28.50 31.33
C SER A 11 2.96 27.72 31.16
N ALA A 12 1.87 28.41 30.80
CA ALA A 12 0.56 27.78 30.61
C ALA A 12 0.55 26.75 29.47
N ILE A 13 1.24 27.03 28.34
CA ILE A 13 1.39 26.10 27.22
C ILE A 13 2.24 24.90 27.62
N LYS A 14 3.34 25.13 28.35
CA LYS A 14 4.24 24.06 28.81
C LYS A 14 3.51 23.09 29.73
N ASP A 15 2.73 23.62 30.69
CA ASP A 15 2.04 22.82 31.69
C ASP A 15 0.81 22.08 31.13
N ASN A 16 0.23 22.54 30.02
CA ASN A 16 -0.96 21.97 29.39
C ASN A 16 -0.76 21.58 27.91
N SER A 17 0.46 21.12 27.58
CA SER A 17 0.87 20.88 26.19
C SER A 17 -0.06 19.92 25.44
N GLU A 18 -0.55 18.85 26.08
CA GLU A 18 -1.50 17.91 25.45
C GLU A 18 -2.84 18.56 25.09
N LEU A 19 -3.42 19.36 25.98
CA LEU A 19 -4.69 20.04 25.74
C LEU A 19 -4.59 21.00 24.54
N PHE A 20 -3.43 21.66 24.40
CA PHE A 20 -3.17 22.50 23.25
C PHE A 20 -3.12 21.72 21.94
N VAL A 21 -2.46 20.55 21.92
CA VAL A 21 -2.40 19.67 20.75
C VAL A 21 -3.78 19.14 20.38
N LEU A 22 -4.58 18.72 21.38
CA LEU A 22 -5.95 18.26 21.17
C LEU A 22 -6.84 19.35 20.57
N GLU A 23 -6.78 20.57 21.11
CA GLU A 23 -7.56 21.71 20.61
C GLU A 23 -7.09 22.13 19.21
N ALA A 24 -5.79 22.08 18.94
CA ALA A 24 -5.24 22.32 17.60
C ALA A 24 -5.71 21.25 16.60
N GLY A 25 -5.84 20.00 17.03
CA GLY A 25 -6.38 18.88 16.24
C GLY A 25 -7.87 19.06 15.91
N ARG A 26 -8.68 19.56 16.86
CA ARG A 26 -10.11 19.83 16.64
C ARG A 26 -10.38 20.89 15.58
N LYS A 27 -9.44 21.81 15.36
CA LYS A 27 -9.61 22.95 14.44
C LYS A 27 -9.08 22.71 13.04
N ARG A 28 -8.08 21.83 12.89
CA ARG A 28 -7.42 21.56 11.61
C ARG A 28 -7.11 20.09 11.44
N LEU A 29 -7.52 19.55 10.30
CA LEU A 29 -7.35 18.15 9.97
C LEU A 29 -5.87 17.73 9.90
N ILE A 30 -4.98 18.62 9.44
CA ILE A 30 -3.53 18.38 9.44
C ILE A 30 -3.01 18.06 10.86
N ASN A 31 -3.45 18.83 11.85
CA ASN A 31 -3.02 18.64 13.23
C ASN A 31 -3.60 17.35 13.82
N PHE A 32 -4.88 17.08 13.51
CA PHE A 32 -5.52 15.83 13.89
C PHE A 32 -4.79 14.61 13.31
N ALA A 33 -4.47 14.63 12.01
CA ALA A 33 -3.80 13.53 11.33
C ALA A 33 -2.43 13.20 11.95
N ARG A 34 -1.63 14.23 12.26
CA ARG A 34 -0.34 14.07 12.95
C ARG A 34 -0.48 13.58 14.39
N TYR A 35 -1.59 13.90 15.06
CA TYR A 35 -1.85 13.41 16.41
C TYR A 35 -2.20 11.92 16.42
N ILE A 36 -3.03 11.47 15.47
CA ILE A 36 -3.44 10.07 15.35
C ILE A 36 -2.31 9.19 14.80
N GLN A 37 -1.55 9.70 13.84
CA GLN A 37 -0.44 8.99 13.20
C GLN A 37 0.83 9.86 13.29
N PRO A 38 1.59 9.77 14.40
CA PRO A 38 2.78 10.60 14.62
C PRO A 38 3.89 10.41 13.58
N ASP A 39 3.94 9.24 12.94
CA ASP A 39 4.86 8.85 11.87
C ASP A 39 4.40 9.27 10.47
N LEU A 40 3.25 9.94 10.34
CA LEU A 40 2.72 10.39 9.06
C LEU A 40 3.65 11.46 8.43
N VAL A 41 4.21 11.13 7.26
CA VAL A 41 4.96 12.08 6.43
C VAL A 41 3.99 12.83 5.51
N LEU A 42 3.87 14.14 5.72
CA LEU A 42 3.00 15.01 4.92
C LEU A 42 3.68 15.40 3.60
N GLU A 43 3.38 14.67 2.54
CA GLU A 43 3.64 15.10 1.16
C GLU A 43 2.79 16.32 0.75
N PRO A 44 3.19 17.09 -0.29
CA PRO A 44 2.46 18.28 -0.74
C PRO A 44 0.97 18.06 -1.02
N PHE A 45 0.61 16.89 -1.55
CA PHE A 45 -0.79 16.56 -1.82
C PHE A 45 -1.62 16.44 -0.53
N HIS A 46 -1.04 15.94 0.58
CA HIS A 46 -1.74 15.86 1.86
C HIS A 46 -2.08 17.25 2.38
N VAL A 47 -1.14 18.20 2.27
CA VAL A 47 -1.35 19.58 2.73
C VAL A 47 -2.51 20.23 1.97
N VAL A 48 -2.50 20.11 0.64
CA VAL A 48 -3.60 20.61 -0.22
C VAL A 48 -4.92 19.93 0.12
N TYR A 49 -4.91 18.59 0.17
CA TYR A 49 -6.11 17.80 0.42
C TYR A 49 -6.75 18.10 1.78
N TYR A 50 -5.96 18.12 2.85
CA TYR A 50 -6.46 18.41 4.20
C TYR A 50 -6.92 19.86 4.35
N THR A 51 -6.26 20.81 3.69
CA THR A 51 -6.70 22.22 3.71
C THR A 51 -8.06 22.40 3.03
N LEU A 52 -8.28 21.74 1.88
CA LEU A 52 -9.58 21.78 1.20
C LEU A 52 -10.67 21.10 2.02
N LEU A 53 -10.36 19.98 2.67
CA LEU A 53 -11.28 19.33 3.60
C LEU A 53 -11.64 20.22 4.79
N ASP A 54 -10.67 20.91 5.39
CA ASP A 54 -10.93 21.88 6.46
C ASP A 54 -11.84 23.01 5.97
N MET A 55 -11.55 23.59 4.80
CA MET A 55 -12.40 24.63 4.20
C MET A 55 -13.83 24.13 3.96
N PHE A 56 -13.98 22.87 3.55
CA PHE A 56 -15.30 22.26 3.33
C PHE A 56 -16.03 22.05 4.65
N ALA A 57 -15.36 21.47 5.65
CA ALA A 57 -15.92 21.21 6.98
C ALA A 57 -16.35 22.50 7.70
N HIS A 58 -15.58 23.59 7.54
CA HIS A 58 -15.90 24.91 8.09
C HIS A 58 -16.92 25.71 7.24
N GLY A 59 -17.44 25.12 6.16
CA GLY A 59 -18.45 25.75 5.31
C GLY A 59 -17.93 26.89 4.42
N LEU A 60 -16.60 27.06 4.33
CA LEU A 60 -15.95 28.04 3.45
C LEU A 60 -16.07 27.65 1.97
N ILE A 61 -16.13 26.35 1.68
CA ILE A 61 -16.50 25.80 0.36
C ILE A 61 -17.72 24.88 0.50
N ARG A 62 -18.67 25.00 -0.42
CA ARG A 62 -19.95 24.26 -0.36
C ARG A 62 -19.92 22.91 -1.06
N LYS A 63 -18.98 22.71 -1.99
CA LYS A 63 -18.85 21.49 -2.79
C LYS A 63 -17.37 21.21 -2.99
N MET A 64 -16.99 19.96 -2.77
CA MET A 64 -15.65 19.46 -3.03
C MET A 64 -15.79 18.14 -3.79
N ILE A 65 -15.07 17.99 -4.89
CA ILE A 65 -14.99 16.74 -5.65
C ILE A 65 -13.56 16.25 -5.57
N VAL A 66 -13.38 15.04 -5.04
CA VAL A 66 -12.08 14.38 -4.95
C VAL A 66 -12.04 13.31 -6.02
N GLN A 67 -11.13 13.45 -6.96
CA GLN A 67 -10.85 12.41 -7.94
C GLN A 67 -9.57 11.70 -7.55
N ALA A 68 -9.67 10.41 -7.28
CA ALA A 68 -8.53 9.52 -7.13
C ALA A 68 -8.62 8.49 -8.25
N PRO A 69 -7.60 8.38 -9.12
CA PRO A 69 -7.61 7.31 -10.10
C PRO A 69 -7.61 5.94 -9.39
N PRO A 70 -8.33 4.93 -9.91
CA PRO A 70 -8.26 3.58 -9.36
C PRO A 70 -6.86 2.99 -9.58
N GLN A 71 -6.49 1.96 -8.80
CA GLN A 71 -5.26 1.15 -8.98
C GLN A 71 -3.91 1.78 -8.57
N HIS A 72 -3.87 2.63 -7.55
CA HIS A 72 -2.60 3.06 -6.95
C HIS A 72 -2.04 2.03 -5.96
N GLY A 73 -0.71 1.95 -5.87
CA GLY A 73 -0.02 1.12 -4.88
C GLY A 73 -0.11 -0.38 -5.15
N LYS A 74 -0.21 -0.77 -6.42
CA LYS A 74 -0.21 -2.19 -6.85
C LYS A 74 1.15 -2.65 -7.38
N GLU A 75 2.19 -1.90 -7.06
CA GLU A 75 3.55 -2.14 -7.56
C GLU A 75 4.10 -3.50 -7.11
N ILE A 76 4.91 -4.07 -7.99
CA ILE A 76 5.83 -5.18 -7.76
C ILE A 76 7.21 -4.70 -8.23
N SER A 77 8.26 -5.16 -7.55
CA SER A 77 9.63 -4.69 -7.75
C SER A 77 10.06 -4.79 -9.20
N ASP A 78 10.71 -3.73 -9.68
CA ASP A 78 11.29 -3.69 -11.03
C ASP A 78 12.35 -4.76 -11.28
N ASN A 79 12.94 -5.32 -10.22
CA ASN A 79 13.91 -6.40 -10.32
C ASN A 79 13.27 -7.80 -10.47
N GLU A 80 11.95 -7.91 -10.29
CA GLU A 80 11.27 -9.19 -10.39
C GLU A 80 11.37 -9.76 -11.81
N GLU A 81 11.69 -11.05 -11.94
CA GLU A 81 11.78 -11.70 -13.24
C GLU A 81 10.37 -12.06 -13.74
N VAL A 82 10.03 -11.57 -14.93
CA VAL A 82 8.76 -11.83 -15.60
C VAL A 82 9.03 -12.69 -16.82
N ILE A 83 8.29 -13.78 -16.92
CA ILE A 83 8.35 -14.66 -18.08
C ILE A 83 7.57 -14.07 -19.27
N THR A 84 8.26 -13.94 -20.40
CA THR A 84 7.69 -13.54 -21.69
C THR A 84 7.72 -14.70 -22.67
N PRO A 85 6.98 -14.64 -23.78
CA PRO A 85 7.11 -15.62 -24.86
C PRO A 85 8.55 -15.78 -25.41
N ASN A 86 9.44 -14.80 -25.19
CA ASN A 86 10.82 -14.79 -25.67
C ASN A 86 11.85 -15.04 -24.55
N GLY A 87 11.43 -15.45 -23.36
CA GLY A 87 12.29 -15.68 -22.20
C GLY A 87 12.04 -14.70 -21.04
N PHE A 88 12.90 -14.76 -20.03
CA PHE A 88 12.78 -13.91 -18.85
C PHE A 88 13.28 -12.50 -19.12
N VAL A 89 12.54 -11.52 -18.61
CA VAL A 89 12.92 -10.10 -18.58
C VAL A 89 12.62 -9.56 -17.20
N LYS A 90 13.28 -8.46 -16.80
CA LYS A 90 12.90 -7.79 -15.56
C LYS A 90 11.57 -7.06 -15.72
N HIS A 91 10.74 -7.06 -14.68
CA HIS A 91 9.48 -6.33 -14.65
C HIS A 91 9.68 -4.85 -15.00
N GLY A 92 10.79 -4.26 -14.52
CA GLY A 92 11.12 -2.86 -14.75
C GLY A 92 11.45 -2.50 -16.19
N ASP A 93 11.86 -3.48 -16.99
CA ASP A 93 12.28 -3.32 -18.39
C ASP A 93 11.12 -3.48 -19.39
N LEU A 94 9.93 -3.92 -18.92
CA LEU A 94 8.74 -4.08 -19.74
C LEU A 94 8.23 -2.74 -20.29
N LYS A 95 7.80 -2.77 -21.55
CA LYS A 95 7.28 -1.62 -22.28
C LYS A 95 5.88 -1.90 -22.81
N VAL A 96 5.12 -0.83 -23.05
CA VAL A 96 3.82 -0.93 -23.74
C VAL A 96 4.05 -1.58 -25.10
N GLY A 97 3.30 -2.64 -25.38
CA GLY A 97 3.45 -3.44 -26.60
C GLY A 97 4.12 -4.80 -26.40
N ASP A 98 4.88 -4.98 -25.31
CA ASP A 98 5.48 -6.27 -24.97
C ASP A 98 4.42 -7.31 -24.60
N TYR A 99 4.84 -8.58 -24.51
CA TYR A 99 3.98 -9.68 -24.10
C TYR A 99 4.55 -10.40 -22.88
N VAL A 100 3.69 -10.69 -21.92
CA VAL A 100 3.97 -11.52 -20.74
C VAL A 100 3.08 -12.75 -20.77
N LEU A 101 3.40 -13.80 -20.02
CA LEU A 101 2.54 -14.99 -19.97
C LEU A 101 1.56 -14.87 -18.80
N GLY A 102 0.27 -15.01 -19.11
CA GLY A 102 -0.79 -14.99 -18.12
C GLY A 102 -0.84 -16.29 -17.30
N ARG A 103 -1.70 -16.30 -16.28
CA ARG A 103 -2.00 -17.49 -15.46
C ARG A 103 -2.52 -18.68 -16.28
N ASP A 104 -3.11 -18.41 -17.45
CA ASP A 104 -3.57 -19.42 -18.42
C ASP A 104 -2.44 -19.95 -19.33
N GLY A 105 -1.20 -19.49 -19.14
CA GLY A 105 -0.04 -19.83 -19.97
C GLY A 105 -0.02 -19.13 -21.33
N LEU A 106 -0.98 -18.24 -21.62
CA LEU A 106 -1.12 -17.58 -22.90
C LEU A 106 -0.50 -16.17 -22.88
N PRO A 107 0.06 -15.69 -24.01
CA PRO A 107 0.56 -14.33 -24.12
C PRO A 107 -0.50 -13.26 -23.83
N LYS A 108 -0.15 -12.28 -23.01
CA LYS A 108 -0.94 -11.09 -22.66
C LYS A 108 -0.12 -9.85 -22.99
N LYS A 109 -0.73 -8.92 -23.70
CA LYS A 109 -0.08 -7.68 -24.12
C LYS A 109 0.01 -6.69 -22.97
N VAL A 110 1.17 -6.08 -22.76
CA VAL A 110 1.37 -4.96 -21.85
C VAL A 110 0.73 -3.72 -22.47
N LEU A 111 -0.35 -3.26 -21.85
CA LEU A 111 -1.13 -2.10 -22.35
C LEU A 111 -0.65 -0.77 -21.77
N TRP A 112 -0.04 -0.80 -20.58
CA TRP A 112 0.34 0.39 -19.84
C TRP A 112 1.51 0.11 -18.90
N VAL A 113 2.33 1.14 -18.65
CA VAL A 113 3.40 1.13 -17.65
C VAL A 113 3.21 2.35 -16.74
N SER A 114 3.06 2.09 -15.44
CA SER A 114 2.86 3.14 -14.43
C SER A 114 4.17 3.79 -13.99
N PRO A 115 4.13 5.01 -13.42
CA PRO A 115 5.30 5.60 -12.75
C PRO A 115 5.87 4.68 -11.67
N LYS A 116 7.20 4.72 -11.50
CA LYS A 116 7.89 3.87 -10.53
C LYS A 116 7.58 4.29 -9.10
N THR A 117 7.37 3.32 -8.23
CA THR A 117 7.15 3.52 -6.80
C THR A 117 8.05 2.57 -6.00
N LYS A 118 8.22 2.82 -4.71
CA LYS A 118 9.00 1.93 -3.83
C LYS A 118 8.13 0.79 -3.34
N SER A 119 8.72 -0.40 -3.22
CA SER A 119 8.11 -1.53 -2.54
C SER A 119 8.07 -1.29 -1.02
N GLU A 120 7.03 -1.80 -0.37
CA GLU A 120 6.76 -1.60 1.06
C GLU A 120 6.87 -2.91 1.85
N TYR A 121 6.67 -4.05 1.19
CA TYR A 121 6.61 -5.38 1.79
C TYR A 121 7.49 -6.36 1.00
N MET A 122 8.01 -7.37 1.71
CA MET A 122 8.69 -8.53 1.13
C MET A 122 7.90 -9.79 1.43
N VAL A 123 7.28 -10.37 0.40
CA VAL A 123 6.51 -11.62 0.48
C VAL A 123 7.47 -12.79 0.32
N SER A 124 7.52 -13.68 1.32
CA SER A 124 8.34 -14.90 1.25
C SER A 124 7.46 -16.13 1.02
N PHE A 125 7.84 -16.97 0.07
CA PHE A 125 7.12 -18.20 -0.28
C PHE A 125 7.76 -19.43 0.37
N SER A 126 7.01 -20.54 0.39
CA SER A 126 7.46 -21.79 1.03
C SER A 126 8.64 -22.46 0.33
N ASP A 127 8.92 -22.10 -0.92
CA ASP A 127 10.08 -22.56 -1.69
C ASP A 127 11.34 -21.72 -1.46
N GLY A 128 11.24 -20.67 -0.64
CA GLY A 128 12.33 -19.75 -0.34
C GLY A 128 12.42 -18.53 -1.26
N SER A 129 11.62 -18.48 -2.33
CA SER A 129 11.52 -17.31 -3.20
C SER A 129 10.93 -16.12 -2.44
N LYS A 130 11.27 -14.90 -2.91
CA LYS A 130 10.86 -13.66 -2.29
C LYS A 130 10.50 -12.64 -3.35
N ILE A 131 9.39 -11.94 -3.14
CA ILE A 131 8.91 -10.88 -4.03
C ILE A 131 8.72 -9.61 -3.20
N GLU A 132 9.31 -8.52 -3.67
CA GLU A 132 9.11 -7.19 -3.12
C GLU A 132 7.93 -6.50 -3.82
N CYS A 133 7.01 -5.92 -3.05
CA CYS A 133 5.80 -5.29 -3.59
C CYS A 133 5.21 -4.24 -2.65
N HIS A 134 4.27 -3.44 -3.16
CA HIS A 134 3.48 -2.52 -2.37
C HIS A 134 2.36 -3.23 -1.58
N GLY A 135 1.89 -2.62 -0.49
CA GLY A 135 0.79 -3.14 0.32
C GLY A 135 -0.54 -3.42 -0.41
N ASN A 136 -0.85 -2.73 -1.53
CA ASN A 136 -2.08 -2.99 -2.29
C ASN A 136 -1.87 -3.95 -3.48
N HIS A 137 -0.69 -4.58 -3.61
CA HIS A 137 -0.47 -5.59 -4.64
C HIS A 137 -1.44 -6.76 -4.43
N GLU A 138 -2.12 -7.17 -5.50
CA GLU A 138 -3.20 -8.16 -5.45
C GLU A 138 -2.70 -9.55 -5.80
N TRP A 139 -2.97 -10.50 -4.92
CA TRP A 139 -2.62 -11.90 -5.10
C TRP A 139 -3.87 -12.71 -5.37
N VAL A 140 -3.85 -13.53 -6.42
CA VAL A 140 -4.85 -14.58 -6.59
C VAL A 140 -4.40 -15.81 -5.82
N VAL A 141 -5.10 -16.12 -4.73
CA VAL A 141 -4.71 -17.17 -3.79
C VAL A 141 -5.86 -18.14 -3.53
N TYR A 142 -5.51 -19.39 -3.30
CA TYR A 142 -6.42 -20.36 -2.72
C TYR A 142 -6.41 -20.20 -1.20
N ASN A 143 -7.53 -19.74 -0.63
CA ASN A 143 -7.71 -19.66 0.82
C ASN A 143 -8.16 -21.00 1.37
N ARG A 144 -7.26 -21.68 2.08
CA ARG A 144 -7.53 -23.01 2.66
C ARG A 144 -8.56 -23.04 3.77
N THR A 145 -8.76 -21.93 4.48
CA THR A 145 -9.77 -21.85 5.55
C THR A 145 -11.17 -21.71 4.96
N ARG A 146 -11.30 -20.99 3.84
CA ARG A 146 -12.57 -20.76 3.14
C ARG A 146 -12.84 -21.73 1.99
N HIS A 147 -11.86 -22.57 1.64
CA HIS A 147 -11.91 -23.51 0.53
C HIS A 147 -12.29 -22.87 -0.81
N LYS A 148 -11.72 -21.69 -1.12
CA LYS A 148 -12.02 -20.97 -2.36
C LYS A 148 -10.83 -20.14 -2.85
N TRP A 149 -10.84 -19.85 -4.14
CA TRP A 149 -9.98 -18.83 -4.74
C TRP A 149 -10.50 -17.43 -4.45
N GLU A 150 -9.60 -16.52 -4.08
CA GLU A 150 -9.93 -15.10 -3.87
C GLU A 150 -8.75 -14.21 -4.28
N ARG A 151 -9.06 -12.93 -4.55
CA ARG A 151 -8.05 -11.87 -4.70
C ARG A 151 -7.95 -11.12 -3.38
N VAL A 152 -6.74 -10.99 -2.86
CA VAL A 152 -6.44 -10.30 -1.60
C VAL A 152 -5.21 -9.43 -1.76
N GLU A 153 -5.15 -8.33 -1.02
CA GLU A 153 -4.00 -7.41 -1.04
C GLU A 153 -2.90 -7.88 -0.07
N THR A 154 -1.63 -7.57 -0.36
CA THR A 154 -0.49 -7.90 0.52
C THR A 154 -0.71 -7.42 1.97
N LYS A 155 -1.16 -6.18 2.16
CA LYS A 155 -1.41 -5.62 3.51
C LYS A 155 -2.53 -6.36 4.25
N GLN A 156 -3.53 -6.87 3.53
CA GLN A 156 -4.62 -7.65 4.13
C GLN A 156 -4.08 -8.98 4.66
N ILE A 157 -3.29 -9.70 3.86
CA ILE A 157 -2.61 -10.93 4.30
C ILE A 157 -1.75 -10.63 5.53
N TYR A 158 -0.96 -9.56 5.50
CA TYR A 158 -0.09 -9.17 6.62
C TYR A 158 -0.89 -8.89 7.91
N GLN A 159 -1.98 -8.13 7.82
CA GLN A 159 -2.81 -7.74 8.96
C GLN A 159 -3.54 -8.89 9.63
N GLU A 160 -3.82 -10.00 8.92
CA GLU A 160 -4.42 -11.19 9.54
C GLU A 160 -3.48 -11.91 10.52
N GLY A 161 -2.17 -11.66 10.43
CA GLY A 161 -1.17 -12.20 11.34
C GLY A 161 -0.89 -13.69 11.16
N LYS A 162 -1.72 -14.58 11.72
CA LYS A 162 -1.46 -16.04 11.71
C LYS A 162 -1.75 -16.66 10.34
N LEU A 163 -0.69 -16.79 9.53
CA LEU A 163 -0.74 -17.35 8.17
C LEU A 163 -0.64 -18.87 8.08
N TYR A 164 -0.48 -19.58 9.21
CA TYR A 164 -0.34 -21.04 9.25
C TYR A 164 -1.29 -21.67 10.26
N LYS A 165 -1.73 -22.90 9.98
CA LYS A 165 -2.31 -23.81 10.99
C LYS A 165 -1.21 -24.77 11.46
N GLY A 166 -0.77 -24.65 12.72
CA GLY A 166 0.27 -25.48 13.35
C GLY A 166 1.33 -24.66 14.10
N ASP A 167 2.37 -25.31 14.63
CA ASP A 167 3.50 -24.66 15.32
C ASP A 167 4.77 -24.57 14.45
N GLY A 168 4.63 -24.44 13.12
CA GLY A 168 5.77 -24.49 12.19
C GLY A 168 6.44 -25.87 12.10
N LYS A 169 5.81 -26.92 12.65
CA LYS A 169 6.28 -28.32 12.59
C LYS A 169 5.95 -28.95 11.24
N ARG A 170 6.61 -30.08 10.93
CA ARG A 170 6.34 -30.93 9.75
C ARG A 170 4.82 -31.17 9.59
N GLY A 171 4.28 -30.81 8.43
CA GLY A 171 2.84 -30.90 8.13
C GLY A 171 2.06 -29.60 8.26
N SER A 172 2.66 -28.55 8.83
CA SER A 172 2.09 -27.20 8.80
C SER A 172 2.00 -26.70 7.36
N ARG A 173 0.89 -26.05 7.02
CA ARG A 173 0.64 -25.50 5.68
C ARG A 173 0.13 -24.08 5.81
N TYR A 174 0.55 -23.23 4.88
CA TYR A 174 0.09 -21.85 4.80
C TYR A 174 -1.40 -21.77 4.43
N LYS A 175 -2.09 -20.78 5.00
CA LYS A 175 -3.50 -20.47 4.77
C LYS A 175 -3.75 -20.09 3.30
N TYR A 176 -2.85 -19.28 2.76
CA TYR A 176 -2.88 -18.82 1.37
C TYR A 176 -1.90 -19.63 0.54
N GLN A 177 -2.35 -20.07 -0.63
CA GLN A 177 -1.54 -20.80 -1.58
C GLN A 177 -1.67 -20.15 -2.96
N VAL A 178 -0.55 -19.96 -3.64
CA VAL A 178 -0.53 -19.55 -5.05
C VAL A 178 -0.51 -20.79 -5.94
N ASP A 179 -0.68 -20.60 -7.25
CA ASP A 179 -0.57 -21.70 -8.19
C ASP A 179 0.82 -22.35 -8.14
N ALA A 180 0.83 -23.67 -8.32
CA ALA A 180 2.05 -24.35 -8.72
C ALA A 180 2.31 -24.08 -10.21
N ASN A 181 3.58 -24.19 -10.63
CA ASN A 181 4.07 -23.95 -11.99
C ASN A 181 3.04 -24.35 -13.06
N VAL A 182 2.61 -23.37 -13.87
CA VAL A 182 1.69 -23.57 -14.99
C VAL A 182 2.51 -23.80 -16.26
N CYS A 183 2.09 -24.72 -17.14
CA CYS A 183 2.70 -24.84 -18.46
C CYS A 183 2.49 -23.55 -19.25
N VAL A 184 3.57 -23.00 -19.80
CA VAL A 184 3.54 -21.75 -20.54
C VAL A 184 3.88 -21.94 -22.01
N LYS A 185 3.32 -21.10 -22.87
CA LYS A 185 3.59 -21.12 -24.31
C LYS A 185 4.68 -20.10 -24.66
N PHE A 186 5.87 -20.59 -24.96
CA PHE A 186 6.92 -19.79 -25.59
C PHE A 186 6.65 -19.62 -27.09
N ASN A 187 7.31 -18.63 -27.69
CA ASN A 187 7.42 -18.58 -29.14
C ASN A 187 8.40 -19.67 -29.61
N ASP A 188 8.14 -20.22 -30.79
CA ASP A 188 9.01 -21.20 -31.45
C ASP A 188 10.32 -20.55 -31.96
#